data_AF-A0A355V9M6-F1
#
_entry.id   AF-A0A355V9M6-F1
#
_cell.length_a   1.000
_cell.length_b   1.000
_cell.length_c   1.000
_cell.angle_alpha   90.00
_cell.angle_beta   90.00
_cell.angle_gamma   90.00
#
_symmetry.space_group_name_H-M   'P 1'
#
loop_
_entity.id
_entity.type
_entity.pdbx_description
1 polymer ?
#
loop_
_entity_poly.entity_id
_entity_poly.type
_entity_poly.pdbx_seq_one_letter_code
_entity_poly.pdbx_strand_id
1 'polypeptide(L)'
;YDDPRANIVIGDGFEFVQTTDQSFDVIISDSTDPMGPGEVLFTKDFYAGCQRCLNPGGILVTQNGVAFMQTDEVANTAARFSKLFEDWHFYCAAVPTYVGGIMAFAWASDSPAARQTSLTELRERWQATGIQSRYYTPELHAGAFALPAYLQQAIKQ
;
A
#
# COMPACT_ATOMS: atom_id res chain seq x y z
N TYR A 1 15.66 13.98 -12.13
CA TYR A 1 14.31 14.59 -12.19
C TYR A 1 13.90 14.85 -13.63
N ASP A 2 14.47 14.07 -14.57
CA ASP A 2 14.53 14.43 -15.99
C ASP A 2 13.57 13.60 -16.84
N ASP A 3 12.80 12.71 -16.20
CA ASP A 3 11.74 11.99 -16.87
C ASP A 3 10.58 12.96 -17.14
N PRO A 4 10.20 13.20 -18.41
CA PRO A 4 9.19 14.20 -18.76
C PRO A 4 7.78 13.86 -18.25
N ARG A 5 7.56 12.63 -17.77
CA ARG A 5 6.30 12.20 -17.16
C ARG A 5 6.21 12.59 -15.68
N ALA A 6 7.33 12.94 -15.05
CA ALA A 6 7.37 13.29 -13.64
C ALA A 6 6.89 14.73 -13.44
N ASN A 7 5.82 14.90 -12.65
CA ASN A 7 5.38 16.18 -12.13
C ASN A 7 5.65 16.21 -10.61
N ILE A 8 6.34 17.25 -10.14
CA ILE A 8 6.72 17.37 -8.73
C ILE A 8 5.87 18.46 -8.08
N VAL A 9 5.14 18.08 -7.05
CA VAL A 9 4.36 19.01 -6.22
C VAL A 9 5.02 19.07 -4.85
N ILE A 10 5.41 20.28 -4.42
CA ILE A 10 5.93 20.51 -3.07
C ILE A 10 4.76 20.99 -2.21
N GLY A 11 4.30 20.15 -1.29
CA GLY A 11 3.16 20.43 -0.43
C GLY A 11 2.87 19.28 0.54
N ASP A 12 1.82 19.44 1.35
CA ASP A 12 1.32 18.39 2.23
C ASP A 12 0.48 17.37 1.43
N GLY A 13 0.85 16.09 1.50
CA GLY A 13 0.14 15.02 0.81
C GLY A 13 -1.30 14.84 1.27
N PHE A 14 -1.59 15.10 2.56
CA PHE A 14 -2.96 15.11 3.07
C PHE A 14 -3.77 16.21 2.42
N GLU A 15 -3.28 17.46 2.42
CA GLU A 15 -3.96 18.58 1.77
C GLU A 15 -4.17 18.33 0.28
N PHE A 16 -3.16 17.77 -0.40
CA PHE A 16 -3.23 17.42 -1.82
C PHE A 16 -4.39 16.46 -2.10
N VAL A 17 -4.49 15.34 -1.38
CA VAL A 17 -5.59 14.38 -1.56
C VAL A 17 -6.92 14.89 -1.05
N GLN A 18 -6.98 16.00 -0.32
CA GLN A 18 -8.26 16.65 0.05
C GLN A 18 -8.76 17.65 -1.01
N THR A 19 -7.86 18.23 -1.80
CA THR A 19 -8.18 19.40 -2.65
C THR A 19 -8.03 19.14 -4.14
N THR A 20 -7.28 18.11 -4.55
CA THR A 20 -7.07 17.81 -5.96
C THR A 20 -8.33 17.24 -6.62
N ASP A 21 -8.56 17.65 -7.87
CA ASP A 21 -9.54 17.06 -8.79
C ASP A 21 -8.94 15.96 -9.68
N GLN A 22 -7.67 15.62 -9.46
CA GLN A 22 -6.98 14.57 -10.22
C GLN A 22 -7.39 13.17 -9.73
N SER A 23 -7.39 12.22 -10.67
CA SER A 23 -7.61 10.81 -10.39
C SER A 23 -6.41 9.97 -10.85
N PHE A 24 -6.14 8.88 -10.12
CA PHE A 24 -4.96 8.05 -10.30
C PHE A 24 -5.34 6.57 -10.35
N ASP A 25 -4.62 5.79 -11.17
CA ASP A 25 -4.78 4.32 -11.19
C ASP A 25 -4.10 3.66 -9.98
N VAL A 26 -3.01 4.26 -9.49
CA VAL A 26 -2.25 3.78 -8.34
C VAL A 26 -1.82 4.96 -7.48
N ILE A 27 -2.07 4.87 -6.18
CA ILE A 27 -1.53 5.78 -5.17
C ILE A 27 -0.58 4.97 -4.27
N ILE A 28 0.66 5.45 -4.13
CA ILE A 28 1.65 4.88 -3.23
C ILE A 28 2.00 5.93 -2.18
N SER A 29 1.60 5.69 -0.93
CA SER A 29 1.99 6.51 0.22
C SER A 29 3.23 5.93 0.88
N ASP A 30 4.40 6.47 0.48
CA ASP A 30 5.69 6.19 1.10
C ASP A 30 6.01 7.24 2.16
N SER A 31 5.38 7.09 3.33
CA SER A 31 5.53 8.01 4.46
C SER A 31 6.45 7.44 5.54
N THR A 32 7.03 8.32 6.34
CA THR A 32 7.70 7.93 7.58
C THR A 32 6.70 7.39 8.59
N ASP A 33 7.19 6.65 9.59
CA ASP A 33 6.39 6.18 10.73
C ASP A 33 5.53 7.32 11.33
N PRO A 34 4.35 7.00 11.91
CA PRO A 34 3.36 7.98 12.37
C PRO A 34 3.84 8.74 13.61
N MET A 35 4.82 9.60 13.43
CA MET A 35 5.37 10.50 14.43
C MET A 35 5.47 11.88 13.80
N GLY A 36 4.83 12.88 14.41
CA GLY A 36 4.87 14.26 13.91
C GLY A 36 4.10 14.40 12.59
N PRO A 37 4.67 14.99 11.52
CA PRO A 37 3.93 15.31 10.30
C PRO A 37 3.36 14.08 9.56
N GLY A 38 3.83 12.87 9.87
CA GLY A 38 3.33 11.64 9.25
C GLY A 38 2.00 11.13 9.83
N GLU A 39 1.59 11.54 11.03
CA GLU A 39 0.41 11.01 11.73
C GLU A 39 -0.88 11.17 10.93
N VAL A 40 -1.03 12.31 10.23
CA VAL A 40 -2.23 12.62 9.44
C VAL A 40 -2.44 11.63 8.29
N LEU A 41 -1.37 11.00 7.80
CA LEU A 41 -1.38 10.02 6.71
C LEU A 41 -1.86 8.62 7.15
N PHE A 42 -2.11 8.43 8.45
CA PHE A 42 -2.66 7.18 9.00
C PHE A 42 -4.11 7.36 9.48
N THR A 43 -4.79 8.41 9.03
CA THR A 43 -6.16 8.73 9.45
C THR A 43 -7.20 8.20 8.46
N LYS A 44 -8.43 8.02 8.94
CA LYS A 44 -9.57 7.69 8.07
C LYS A 44 -9.74 8.74 6.97
N ASP A 45 -9.56 10.01 7.28
CA ASP A 45 -9.80 11.11 6.35
C ASP A 45 -8.77 11.13 5.22
N PHE A 46 -7.52 10.78 5.52
CA PHE A 46 -6.50 10.60 4.48
C PHE A 46 -6.87 9.47 3.53
N TYR A 47 -7.22 8.29 4.06
CA TYR A 47 -7.59 7.14 3.24
C TYR A 47 -8.86 7.39 2.41
N ALA A 48 -9.84 8.10 2.95
CA ALA A 48 -11.03 8.52 2.20
C ALA A 48 -10.68 9.53 1.08
N GLY A 49 -9.74 10.45 1.34
CA GLY A 49 -9.19 11.34 0.31
C GLY A 49 -8.52 10.55 -0.81
N CYS A 50 -7.65 9.60 -0.46
CA CYS A 50 -7.01 8.69 -1.43
C CYS A 50 -8.04 7.91 -2.24
N GLN A 51 -9.05 7.31 -1.59
CA GLN A 51 -10.12 6.58 -2.29
C GLN A 51 -10.84 7.47 -3.31
N ARG A 52 -11.20 8.70 -2.93
CA ARG A 52 -11.84 9.66 -3.84
C ARG A 52 -10.96 9.97 -5.07
N CYS A 53 -9.66 9.99 -4.88
CA CYS A 53 -8.69 10.24 -5.95
C CYS A 53 -8.32 8.99 -6.76
N LEU A 54 -8.88 7.80 -6.47
CA LEU A 54 -8.63 6.61 -7.29
C LEU A 54 -9.62 6.52 -8.46
N ASN A 55 -9.10 6.11 -9.62
CA ASN A 55 -9.95 5.62 -10.71
C ASN A 55 -10.67 4.33 -10.30
N PRO A 56 -11.79 3.96 -10.96
CA PRO A 56 -12.43 2.67 -10.74
C PRO A 56 -11.43 1.51 -10.90
N GLY A 57 -11.33 0.65 -9.88
CA GLY A 57 -10.34 -0.44 -9.83
C GLY A 57 -8.91 -0.01 -9.51
N GLY A 58 -8.71 1.25 -9.13
CA GLY A 58 -7.42 1.76 -8.68
C GLY A 58 -6.96 1.13 -7.36
N ILE A 59 -5.66 1.25 -7.09
CA ILE A 59 -5.01 0.61 -5.95
C ILE A 59 -4.35 1.66 -5.05
N LEU A 60 -4.63 1.60 -3.75
CA LEU A 60 -3.88 2.29 -2.72
C LEU A 60 -2.90 1.32 -2.06
N VAL A 61 -1.65 1.74 -1.94
CA VAL A 61 -0.61 1.09 -1.13
C VAL A 61 -0.05 2.10 -0.13
N THR A 62 0.06 1.71 1.13
CA THR A 62 0.69 2.54 2.16
C THR A 62 1.69 1.73 2.98
N GLN A 63 2.85 2.32 3.32
CA GLN A 63 3.72 1.76 4.36
C GLN A 63 2.91 1.59 5.66
N ASN A 64 3.13 0.49 6.39
CA ASN A 64 2.44 0.22 7.65
C ASN A 64 3.36 -0.40 8.71
N GLY A 65 4.58 0.14 8.79
CA GLY A 65 5.52 -0.15 9.87
C GLY A 65 6.07 -1.58 9.93
N VAL A 66 6.90 -1.83 10.94
CA VAL A 66 7.42 -3.17 11.24
C VAL A 66 6.40 -3.93 12.09
N ALA A 67 5.78 -4.93 11.48
CA ALA A 67 4.54 -5.52 11.96
C ALA A 67 4.65 -6.19 13.34
N PHE A 68 5.84 -6.71 13.67
CA PHE A 68 6.13 -7.29 14.99
C PHE A 68 6.13 -6.25 16.11
N MET A 69 6.58 -5.03 15.84
CA MET A 69 6.65 -3.95 16.82
C MET A 69 5.37 -3.11 16.85
N GLN A 70 4.64 -3.06 15.73
CA GLN A 70 3.53 -2.14 15.49
C GLN A 70 2.25 -2.88 15.06
N THR A 71 1.95 -4.03 15.68
CA THR A 71 0.77 -4.83 15.33
C THR A 71 -0.55 -4.05 15.48
N ASP A 72 -0.64 -3.13 16.43
CA ASP A 72 -1.82 -2.28 16.62
C ASP A 72 -2.06 -1.35 15.42
N GLU A 73 -1.00 -0.86 14.77
CA GLU A 73 -1.14 -0.05 13.55
C GLU A 73 -1.72 -0.86 12.38
N VAL A 74 -1.33 -2.13 12.26
CA VAL A 74 -1.90 -3.06 11.27
C VAL A 74 -3.40 -3.26 11.55
N ALA A 75 -3.79 -3.50 12.80
CA ALA A 75 -5.20 -3.67 13.18
C ALA A 75 -6.01 -2.38 12.96
N ASN A 76 -5.48 -1.23 13.35
CA ASN A 76 -6.13 0.07 13.15
C ASN A 76 -6.34 0.39 11.67
N THR A 77 -5.33 0.10 10.84
CA THR A 77 -5.41 0.31 9.39
C THR A 77 -6.41 -0.64 8.75
N ALA A 78 -6.43 -1.91 9.14
CA ALA A 78 -7.45 -2.87 8.72
C ALA A 78 -8.88 -2.39 9.04
N ALA A 79 -9.11 -1.90 10.27
CA ALA A 79 -10.41 -1.38 10.70
C ALA A 79 -10.85 -0.10 9.97
N ARG A 80 -9.90 0.69 9.45
CA ARG A 80 -10.17 1.87 8.62
C ARG A 80 -10.46 1.45 7.18
N PHE A 81 -9.63 0.59 6.59
CA PHE A 81 -9.77 0.11 5.21
C PHE A 81 -11.07 -0.68 5.01
N SER A 82 -11.47 -1.51 5.98
CA SER A 82 -12.70 -2.30 5.91
C SER A 82 -13.99 -1.48 5.82
N LYS A 83 -13.93 -0.19 6.16
CA LYS A 83 -15.07 0.74 6.07
C LYS A 83 -15.05 1.58 4.79
N LEU A 84 -13.96 1.53 4.04
CA LEU A 84 -13.74 2.36 2.86
C LEU A 84 -13.76 1.52 1.59
N PHE A 85 -12.97 0.43 1.55
CA PHE A 85 -12.70 -0.32 0.31
C PHE A 85 -13.41 -1.67 0.25
N GLU A 86 -13.71 -2.12 -0.97
CA GLU A 86 -14.33 -3.44 -1.21
C GLU A 86 -13.36 -4.60 -0.95
N ASP A 87 -12.10 -4.50 -1.37
CA ASP A 87 -11.03 -5.44 -1.04
C ASP A 87 -9.85 -4.71 -0.41
N TRP A 88 -9.33 -5.29 0.67
CA TRP A 88 -8.18 -4.77 1.39
C TRP A 88 -7.39 -5.94 1.98
N HIS A 89 -6.08 -5.76 2.09
CA HIS A 89 -5.19 -6.75 2.68
C HIS A 89 -3.86 -6.11 3.08
N PHE A 90 -2.92 -6.94 3.52
CA PHE A 90 -1.53 -6.54 3.71
C PHE A 90 -0.62 -7.45 2.90
N TYR A 91 0.49 -6.90 2.43
CA TYR A 91 1.63 -7.69 2.01
C TYR A 91 2.86 -7.29 2.80
N CYS A 92 3.88 -8.14 2.79
CA CYS A 92 5.06 -7.97 3.63
C CYS A 92 6.37 -8.08 2.86
N ALA A 93 7.38 -7.36 3.33
CA ALA A 93 8.76 -7.54 2.90
C ALA A 93 9.70 -7.40 4.08
N ALA A 94 10.80 -8.16 4.08
CA ALA A 94 11.88 -7.97 5.05
C ALA A 94 12.84 -6.90 4.53
N VAL A 95 12.89 -5.75 5.19
CA VAL A 95 13.79 -4.65 4.84
C VAL A 95 14.85 -4.52 5.94
N PRO A 96 16.10 -4.95 5.73
CA PRO A 96 17.07 -5.16 6.82
C PRO A 96 17.36 -3.95 7.72
N THR A 97 17.22 -2.74 7.18
CA THR A 97 17.44 -1.49 7.92
C THR A 97 16.25 -1.07 8.78
N TYR A 98 15.07 -1.69 8.60
CA TYR A 98 13.93 -1.56 9.48
C TYR A 98 13.94 -2.70 10.50
N VAL A 99 14.35 -2.37 11.72
CA VAL A 99 14.58 -3.34 12.79
C VAL A 99 13.25 -3.97 13.25
N GLY A 100 13.24 -5.29 13.44
CA GLY A 100 12.09 -6.02 14.00
C GLY A 100 11.42 -7.01 13.05
N GLY A 101 12.00 -7.24 11.86
CA GLY A 101 11.59 -8.32 10.96
C GLY A 101 10.86 -7.81 9.72
N ILE A 102 9.64 -8.30 9.50
CA ILE A 102 8.86 -7.93 8.31
C ILE A 102 8.23 -6.55 8.49
N MET A 103 8.35 -5.72 7.45
CA MET A 103 7.53 -4.54 7.26
C MET A 103 6.20 -4.96 6.62
N ALA A 104 5.10 -4.40 7.10
CA ALA A 104 3.79 -4.53 6.48
C ALA A 104 3.51 -3.34 5.56
N PHE A 105 2.78 -3.62 4.48
CA PHE A 105 2.26 -2.63 3.55
C PHE A 105 0.76 -2.86 3.45
N ALA A 106 -0.03 -1.86 3.78
CA ALA A 106 -1.47 -1.93 3.60
C ALA A 106 -1.79 -1.78 2.11
N TRP A 107 -2.73 -2.57 1.63
CA TRP A 107 -3.18 -2.63 0.25
C TRP A 107 -4.69 -2.52 0.22
N ALA A 108 -5.25 -1.72 -0.67
CA ALA A 108 -6.69 -1.59 -0.83
C ALA A 108 -7.11 -1.24 -2.27
N SER A 109 -8.31 -1.68 -2.65
CA SER A 109 -8.94 -1.37 -3.93
C SER A 109 -10.47 -1.50 -3.83
N ASP A 110 -11.17 -0.76 -4.67
CA ASP A 110 -12.62 -0.95 -4.92
C ASP A 110 -12.90 -2.06 -5.95
N SER A 111 -11.90 -2.90 -6.26
CA SER A 111 -12.07 -4.07 -7.12
C SER A 111 -11.52 -5.34 -6.46
N PRO A 112 -12.37 -6.36 -6.22
CA PRO A 112 -11.92 -7.63 -5.67
C PRO A 112 -11.04 -8.43 -6.62
N ALA A 113 -11.01 -8.06 -7.91
CA ALA A 113 -10.16 -8.70 -8.92
C ALA A 113 -8.69 -8.25 -8.82
N ALA A 114 -8.41 -7.08 -8.24
CA ALA A 114 -7.10 -6.44 -8.30
C ALA A 114 -5.99 -7.27 -7.61
N ARG A 115 -6.33 -8.05 -6.57
CA ARG A 115 -5.40 -8.95 -5.87
C ARG A 115 -5.44 -10.40 -6.35
N GLN A 116 -6.33 -10.73 -7.29
CA GLN A 116 -6.51 -12.10 -7.81
C GLN A 116 -5.68 -12.40 -9.06
N THR A 117 -4.64 -11.59 -9.32
CA THR A 117 -3.76 -11.79 -10.48
C THR A 117 -3.00 -13.11 -10.35
N SER A 118 -3.12 -13.98 -11.36
CA SER A 118 -2.45 -15.29 -11.34
C SER A 118 -0.93 -15.16 -11.44
N LEU A 119 -0.18 -16.15 -10.92
CA LEU A 119 1.28 -16.16 -11.05
C LEU A 119 1.74 -16.18 -12.52
N THR A 120 0.98 -16.84 -13.40
CA THR A 120 1.25 -16.83 -14.84
C THR A 120 1.16 -15.42 -15.40
N GLU A 121 0.08 -14.71 -15.10
CA GLU A 121 -0.12 -13.34 -15.55
C GLU A 121 0.92 -12.38 -14.94
N LEU A 122 1.29 -12.55 -13.67
CA LEU A 122 2.37 -11.77 -13.06
C LEU A 122 3.70 -11.95 -13.80
N ARG A 123 4.02 -13.18 -14.23
CA ARG A 123 5.24 -13.48 -15.01
C ARG A 123 5.20 -12.82 -16.39
N GLU A 124 4.07 -12.93 -17.10
CA GLU A 124 3.87 -12.32 -18.41
C GLU A 124 4.00 -10.79 -18.35
N ARG A 125 3.30 -10.16 -17.41
CA ARG A 125 3.38 -8.70 -17.18
C ARG A 125 4.80 -8.28 -16.82
N TRP A 126 5.45 -8.99 -15.90
CA TRP A 126 6.83 -8.70 -15.49
C TRP A 126 7.80 -8.76 -16.67
N GLN A 127 7.74 -9.83 -17.47
CA GLN A 127 8.57 -9.97 -18.67
C GLN A 127 8.34 -8.83 -19.66
N ALA A 128 7.09 -8.42 -19.87
CA ALA A 128 6.74 -7.33 -20.76
C ALA A 128 7.29 -5.96 -20.31
N THR A 129 7.51 -5.76 -19.00
CA THR A 129 8.07 -4.48 -18.48
C THR A 129 9.54 -4.26 -18.85
N GLY A 130 10.30 -5.35 -19.06
CA GLY A 130 11.77 -5.29 -19.24
C GLY A 130 12.54 -4.83 -17.99
N ILE A 131 11.87 -4.59 -16.85
CA ILE A 131 12.51 -4.13 -15.62
C ILE A 131 13.42 -5.23 -15.06
N GLN A 132 14.60 -4.82 -14.59
CA GLN A 132 15.52 -5.69 -13.86
C GLN A 132 15.42 -5.35 -12.37
N SER A 133 15.29 -6.38 -11.52
CA SER A 133 15.13 -6.21 -10.07
C SER A 133 16.08 -7.14 -9.33
N ARG A 134 16.54 -6.67 -8.16
CA ARG A 134 17.36 -7.47 -7.22
C ARG A 134 16.53 -8.17 -6.13
N TYR A 135 15.25 -7.82 -6.00
CA TYR A 135 14.39 -8.28 -4.91
C TYR A 135 13.07 -8.83 -5.45
N TYR A 136 12.27 -7.97 -6.09
CA TYR A 136 11.00 -8.34 -6.68
C TYR A 136 11.16 -9.45 -7.73
N THR A 137 10.35 -10.51 -7.59
CA THR A 137 10.03 -11.48 -8.64
C THR A 137 8.51 -11.74 -8.61
N PRO A 138 7.90 -12.27 -9.69
CA PRO A 138 6.50 -12.68 -9.69
C PRO A 138 6.13 -13.65 -8.56
N GLU A 139 7.03 -14.58 -8.23
CA GLU A 139 6.84 -15.54 -7.13
C GLU A 139 6.86 -14.84 -5.78
N LEU A 140 7.80 -13.90 -5.58
CA LEU A 140 7.88 -13.11 -4.36
C LEU A 140 6.65 -12.22 -4.21
N HIS A 141 6.15 -11.62 -5.29
CA HIS A 141 4.88 -10.86 -5.29
C HIS A 141 3.75 -11.72 -4.75
N ALA A 142 3.52 -12.90 -5.33
CA ALA A 142 2.44 -13.79 -4.90
C ALA A 142 2.62 -14.23 -3.43
N GLY A 143 3.86 -14.53 -3.03
CA GLY A 143 4.19 -14.90 -1.65
C GLY A 143 4.08 -13.76 -0.63
N ALA A 144 4.25 -12.50 -1.06
CA ALA A 144 4.26 -11.35 -0.16
C ALA A 144 2.93 -11.13 0.59
N PHE A 145 1.81 -11.57 0.00
CA PHE A 145 0.48 -11.49 0.63
C PHE A 145 0.23 -12.59 1.68
N ALA A 146 1.17 -13.54 1.85
CA ALA A 146 1.10 -14.55 2.91
C ALA A 146 1.50 -13.95 4.26
N LEU A 147 0.50 -13.69 5.10
CA LEU A 147 0.71 -13.09 6.43
C LEU A 147 1.03 -14.16 7.49
N PRO A 148 1.96 -13.89 8.43
CA PRO A 148 2.11 -14.70 9.63
C PRO A 148 0.82 -14.78 10.46
N ALA A 149 0.67 -15.86 11.23
CA ALA A 149 -0.55 -16.13 12.00
C ALA A 149 -0.96 -14.99 12.95
N TYR A 150 0.00 -14.32 13.60
CA TYR A 150 -0.29 -13.22 14.52
C TYR A 150 -0.92 -12.02 13.80
N LEU A 151 -0.49 -11.71 12.57
CA LEU A 151 -1.12 -10.66 11.75
C LEU A 151 -2.48 -11.09 11.22
N GLN A 152 -2.63 -12.35 10.81
CA GLN A 152 -3.94 -12.89 10.43
C GLN A 152 -4.96 -12.79 11.58
N GLN A 153 -4.51 -12.93 12.83
CA GLN A 153 -5.36 -12.74 14.00
C GLN A 153 -5.66 -11.26 14.26
N ALA A 154 -4.67 -10.38 14.10
CA ALA A 154 -4.83 -8.95 14.32
C ALA A 154 -5.86 -8.31 13.36
N ILE A 155 -5.90 -8.73 12.10
CA ILE A 155 -6.80 -8.14 11.09
C ILE A 155 -8.22 -8.72 11.05
N LYS A 156 -8.52 -9.74 11.87
CA LYS A 156 -9.85 -10.39 11.92
C LYS A 156 -10.82 -9.74 12.91
N GLN A 157 -10.35 -8.77 13.69
CA GLN A 157 -11.11 -8.15 14.78
C GLN A 157 -12.10 -7.10 14.28
#